data_AF-R5AQK3-F1
#
_entry.id   AF-R5AQK3-F1
#
_cell.length_a   1.000
_cell.length_b   1.000
_cell.length_c   1.000
_cell.angle_alpha   90.00
_cell.angle_beta   90.00
_cell.angle_gamma   90.00
#
_symmetry.space_group_name_H-M   'P 1'
#
loop_
_entity.id
_entity.type
_entity.pdbx_description
1 polymer ?
#
loop_
_entity_poly.entity_id
_entity_poly.type
_entity_poly.pdbx_seq_one_letter_code
_entity_poly.pdbx_strand_id
1 'polypeptide(L)'
;MITRKPFPTPHIVCFGEADALAETLPLYANSHQSGAYVSNPSKRTRISVVTDDTDFIDDFMFIRKELIENSFRRVVDLRGEIPQVRLYKPLYYGKRPDFVGTEWEFVIGKISSDAVQAKMRLWASDPDRQLTVYLGFDNPDRNRNYAEILRRRLGSKPVVDIRDDDRSAKNAMRKEFTEMAKYVNYVYNLSFAKRGVPNELPQNEVDEAWEKVSDDTARNSNLFNVMSIEQKMLLLGHNRNDWANFYAVSADEIEFLTAIEHNRWVIERLLQGNRPCTDKERAEIEEDMRRRLTDSEYRGKHPVSLKKKYKLERGAHFDLCSFDELGVDESGLPVTRYDRDIIAAIPLIVKTFNDRNNG
;
A
#
# COMPACT_ATOMS: atom_id res chain seq x y z
N MET A 1 -10.70 9.23 -24.13
CA MET A 1 -11.20 8.24 -23.14
C MET A 1 -10.79 6.86 -23.62
N ILE A 2 -9.61 6.37 -23.21
CA ILE A 2 -9.23 4.98 -23.47
C ILE A 2 -10.10 4.13 -22.55
N THR A 3 -11.03 3.37 -23.12
CA THR A 3 -11.88 2.43 -22.39
C THR A 3 -11.01 1.24 -21.95
N ARG A 4 -10.24 1.43 -20.87
CA ARG A 4 -9.55 0.32 -20.21
C ARG A 4 -10.62 -0.61 -19.65
N LYS A 5 -10.45 -1.93 -19.86
CA LYS A 5 -11.26 -2.91 -19.12
C LYS A 5 -11.09 -2.59 -17.63
N PRO A 6 -12.18 -2.53 -16.83
CA PRO A 6 -12.05 -2.30 -15.41
C PRO A 6 -11.18 -3.40 -14.80
N PHE A 7 -10.12 -3.01 -14.11
CA PHE A 7 -9.26 -3.95 -13.40
C PHE A 7 -10.09 -4.63 -12.30
N PRO A 8 -10.05 -5.97 -12.19
CA PRO A 8 -10.71 -6.64 -11.09
C PRO A 8 -10.15 -6.13 -9.78
N THR A 9 -11.01 -5.91 -8.80
CA THR A 9 -10.61 -5.41 -7.48
C THR A 9 -9.84 -6.51 -6.74
N PRO A 10 -8.66 -6.23 -6.16
CA PRO A 10 -7.92 -7.27 -5.45
C PRO A 10 -8.70 -7.84 -4.26
N HIS A 11 -8.64 -9.17 -4.10
CA HIS A 11 -9.06 -9.86 -2.90
C HIS A 11 -8.01 -10.88 -2.51
N ILE A 12 -7.34 -10.63 -1.40
CA ILE A 12 -6.24 -11.43 -0.90
C ILE A 12 -6.74 -12.19 0.33
N VAL A 13 -6.65 -13.52 0.30
CA VAL A 13 -7.02 -14.39 1.42
C VAL A 13 -5.76 -15.02 1.99
N CYS A 14 -5.47 -14.75 3.25
CA CYS A 14 -4.27 -15.22 3.93
C CYS A 14 -4.61 -16.31 4.94
N PHE A 15 -3.87 -17.40 4.87
CA PHE A 15 -3.80 -18.48 5.85
C PHE A 15 -2.35 -18.60 6.33
N GLY A 16 -2.12 -19.05 7.54
CA GLY A 16 -0.76 -19.29 8.04
C GLY A 16 -0.65 -19.10 9.54
N GLU A 17 0.58 -19.18 10.03
CA GLU A 17 0.90 -18.88 11.42
C GLU A 17 0.98 -17.37 11.66
N ALA A 18 0.80 -16.95 12.91
CA ALA A 18 0.73 -15.54 13.32
C ALA A 18 1.91 -14.70 12.79
N ASP A 19 3.14 -15.20 12.90
CA ASP A 19 4.36 -14.48 12.48
C ASP A 19 4.37 -14.21 10.96
N ALA A 20 4.01 -15.22 10.15
CA ALA A 20 3.94 -15.08 8.70
C ALA A 20 2.87 -14.07 8.28
N LEU A 21 1.71 -14.12 8.95
CA LEU A 21 0.61 -13.19 8.68
C LEU A 21 0.99 -11.76 9.11
N ALA A 22 1.63 -11.59 10.27
CA ALA A 22 2.09 -10.30 10.77
C ALA A 22 3.09 -9.61 9.81
N GLU A 23 3.95 -10.40 9.15
CA GLU A 23 4.89 -9.93 8.12
C GLU A 23 4.19 -9.62 6.79
N THR A 24 3.27 -10.46 6.35
CA THR A 24 2.76 -10.45 4.97
C THR A 24 1.57 -9.50 4.77
N LEU A 25 0.62 -9.46 5.72
CA LEU A 25 -0.58 -8.62 5.63
C LEU A 25 -0.27 -7.13 5.38
N PRO A 26 0.74 -6.51 6.01
CA PRO A 26 1.10 -5.12 5.77
C PRO A 26 1.61 -4.89 4.35
N LEU A 27 2.37 -5.85 3.81
CA LEU A 27 2.93 -5.77 2.46
C LEU A 27 1.82 -5.83 1.42
N TYR A 28 0.86 -6.75 1.57
CA TYR A 28 -0.31 -6.82 0.70
C TYR A 28 -1.18 -5.56 0.81
N ALA A 29 -1.44 -5.10 2.02
CA ALA A 29 -2.22 -3.88 2.25
C ALA A 29 -1.59 -2.65 1.61
N ASN A 30 -0.25 -2.58 1.58
CA ASN A 30 0.47 -1.47 0.97
C ASN A 30 0.51 -1.59 -0.56
N SER A 31 0.97 -2.73 -1.08
CA SER A 31 1.32 -2.88 -2.50
C SER A 31 0.12 -3.10 -3.43
N HIS A 32 -0.97 -3.71 -2.96
CA HIS A 32 -2.10 -4.09 -3.82
C HIS A 32 -3.23 -3.08 -3.78
N GLN A 33 -2.95 -1.80 -4.06
CA GLN A 33 -3.99 -0.78 -4.15
C GLN A 33 -4.92 -1.04 -5.34
N SER A 34 -6.23 -0.98 -5.12
CA SER A 34 -7.22 -1.15 -6.19
C SER A 34 -7.27 0.09 -7.08
N GLY A 35 -7.02 -0.07 -8.38
CA GLY A 35 -7.24 1.01 -9.34
C GLY A 35 -8.71 1.44 -9.45
N ALA A 36 -9.66 0.52 -9.22
CA ALA A 36 -11.09 0.83 -9.23
C ALA A 36 -11.51 1.71 -8.04
N TYR A 37 -10.76 1.69 -6.93
CA TYR A 37 -11.03 2.54 -5.76
C TYR A 37 -10.96 4.03 -6.08
N VAL A 38 -10.05 4.43 -6.98
CA VAL A 38 -9.84 5.83 -7.40
C VAL A 38 -11.13 6.46 -7.94
N SER A 39 -11.96 5.68 -8.65
CA SER A 39 -13.22 6.16 -9.23
C SER A 39 -14.46 5.72 -8.44
N ASN A 40 -14.34 4.67 -7.63
CA ASN A 40 -15.44 4.13 -6.87
C ASN A 40 -14.94 3.65 -5.50
N PRO A 41 -15.17 4.42 -4.43
CA PRO A 41 -14.73 4.05 -3.09
C PRO A 41 -15.21 2.67 -2.64
N SER A 42 -16.32 2.12 -3.16
CA SER A 42 -16.78 0.77 -2.80
C SER A 42 -15.87 -0.37 -3.30
N LYS A 43 -15.00 -0.11 -4.27
CA LYS A 43 -14.12 -1.10 -4.92
C LYS A 43 -12.74 -1.15 -4.27
N ARG A 44 -12.70 -1.39 -2.95
CA ARG A 44 -11.49 -1.52 -2.13
C ARG A 44 -10.82 -2.88 -2.27
N THR A 45 -9.50 -2.88 -2.14
CA THR A 45 -8.74 -4.11 -1.92
C THR A 45 -9.23 -4.77 -0.65
N ARG A 46 -9.64 -6.03 -0.75
CA ARG A 46 -10.08 -6.81 0.41
C ARG A 46 -8.96 -7.71 0.87
N ILE A 47 -8.61 -7.64 2.15
CA ILE A 47 -7.71 -8.59 2.79
C ILE A 47 -8.52 -9.41 3.78
N SER A 48 -8.61 -10.71 3.52
CA SER A 48 -9.26 -11.67 4.39
C SER A 48 -8.22 -12.52 5.11
N VAL A 49 -8.25 -12.50 6.43
CA VAL A 49 -7.42 -13.37 7.27
C VAL A 49 -8.28 -14.52 7.73
N VAL A 50 -7.86 -15.77 7.49
CA VAL A 50 -8.57 -16.94 7.97
C VAL A 50 -7.71 -17.68 8.98
N THR A 51 -8.14 -17.67 10.24
CA THR A 51 -7.42 -18.27 11.36
C THR A 51 -8.39 -18.74 12.43
N ASP A 52 -8.03 -19.72 13.25
CA ASP A 52 -8.74 -20.06 14.49
C ASP A 52 -8.11 -19.44 15.75
N ASP A 53 -6.98 -18.75 15.58
CA ASP A 53 -6.31 -17.96 16.61
C ASP A 53 -6.96 -16.58 16.75
N THR A 54 -7.79 -16.42 17.79
CA THR A 54 -8.43 -15.14 18.11
C THR A 54 -7.49 -14.15 18.76
N ASP A 55 -6.46 -14.62 19.45
CA ASP A 55 -5.50 -13.76 20.14
C ASP A 55 -4.65 -13.02 19.10
N PHE A 56 -4.23 -13.71 18.03
CA PHE A 56 -3.60 -13.06 16.87
C PHE A 56 -4.46 -11.94 16.27
N ILE A 57 -5.78 -12.16 16.14
CA ILE A 57 -6.69 -11.15 15.58
C ILE A 57 -6.71 -9.92 16.48
N ASP A 58 -6.88 -10.12 17.79
CA ASP A 58 -6.94 -9.03 18.77
C ASP A 58 -5.60 -8.26 18.84
N ASP A 59 -4.47 -8.97 18.86
CA ASP A 59 -3.14 -8.37 18.85
C ASP A 59 -2.85 -7.62 17.55
N PHE A 60 -3.22 -8.17 16.39
CA PHE A 60 -3.08 -7.48 15.11
C PHE A 60 -3.87 -6.16 15.10
N MET A 61 -5.10 -6.19 15.62
CA MET A 61 -5.94 -5.00 15.73
C MET A 61 -5.38 -3.97 16.70
N PHE A 62 -4.82 -4.42 17.83
CA PHE A 62 -4.20 -3.56 18.82
C PHE A 62 -2.94 -2.88 18.27
N ILE A 63 -2.03 -3.66 17.69
CA ILE A 63 -0.75 -3.16 17.14
C ILE A 63 -1.00 -2.22 15.95
N ARG A 64 -2.02 -2.50 15.12
CA ARG A 64 -2.33 -1.74 13.90
C ARG A 64 -3.58 -0.89 14.04
N LYS A 65 -3.85 -0.40 15.25
CA LYS A 65 -5.04 0.37 15.60
C LYS A 65 -5.37 1.47 14.59
N GLU A 66 -4.40 2.32 14.24
CA GLU A 66 -4.65 3.46 13.34
C GLU A 66 -5.09 3.02 11.94
N LEU A 67 -4.54 1.93 11.42
CA LEU A 67 -4.99 1.36 10.16
C LEU A 67 -6.40 0.75 10.29
N ILE A 68 -6.62 -0.05 11.33
CA ILE A 68 -7.84 -0.82 11.53
C ILE A 68 -9.04 0.08 11.85
N GLU A 69 -8.86 1.14 12.64
CA GLU A 69 -9.92 2.10 12.98
C GLU A 69 -10.29 3.01 11.81
N ASN A 70 -9.38 3.23 10.85
CA ASN A 70 -9.66 4.01 9.64
C ASN A 70 -10.07 3.14 8.43
N SER A 71 -10.13 1.81 8.59
CA SER A 71 -10.56 0.89 7.54
C SER A 71 -11.98 0.38 7.76
N PHE A 72 -12.67 0.00 6.69
CA PHE A 72 -13.79 -0.93 6.84
C PHE A 72 -13.27 -2.27 7.30
N ARG A 73 -13.95 -2.89 8.28
CA ARG A 73 -13.61 -4.24 8.71
C ARG A 73 -14.82 -5.05 9.11
N ARG A 74 -14.67 -6.37 9.04
CA ARG A 74 -15.65 -7.32 9.57
C ARG A 74 -14.97 -8.51 10.23
N VAL A 75 -15.67 -9.08 11.21
CA VAL A 75 -15.29 -10.35 11.85
C VAL A 75 -16.40 -11.35 11.55
N VAL A 76 -16.03 -12.52 11.02
CA VAL A 76 -16.93 -13.58 10.59
C VAL A 76 -16.54 -14.86 11.31
N ASP A 77 -17.32 -15.30 12.29
CA ASP A 77 -17.08 -16.57 12.98
C ASP A 77 -17.83 -17.70 12.28
N LEU A 78 -17.09 -18.68 11.77
CA LEU A 78 -17.59 -19.84 11.02
C LEU A 78 -17.47 -21.15 11.81
N ARG A 79 -17.15 -21.10 13.11
CA ARG A 79 -17.01 -22.31 13.95
C ARG A 79 -18.34 -22.92 14.37
N GLY A 80 -19.40 -22.10 14.43
CA GLY A 80 -20.76 -22.54 14.78
C GLY A 80 -21.59 -22.94 13.58
N GLU A 81 -22.78 -23.53 13.83
CA GLU A 81 -23.75 -23.88 12.79
C GLU A 81 -24.28 -22.65 12.04
N ILE A 82 -24.44 -21.53 12.75
CA ILE A 82 -24.89 -20.25 12.20
C ILE A 82 -23.73 -19.26 12.22
N PRO A 83 -23.24 -18.81 11.05
CA PRO A 83 -22.20 -17.80 10.95
C PRO A 83 -22.56 -16.52 11.72
N GLN A 84 -21.64 -16.04 12.56
CA GLN A 84 -21.78 -14.77 13.26
C GLN A 84 -20.99 -13.69 12.52
N VAL A 85 -21.60 -12.55 12.22
CA VAL A 85 -20.97 -11.46 11.48
C VAL A 85 -21.05 -10.15 12.26
N ARG A 86 -19.90 -9.52 12.49
CA ARG A 86 -19.79 -8.17 13.05
C ARG A 86 -19.18 -7.25 12.02
N LEU A 87 -19.81 -6.10 11.80
CA LEU A 87 -19.39 -5.10 10.82
C LEU A 87 -18.94 -3.82 11.54
N TYR A 88 -17.87 -3.21 11.05
CA TYR A 88 -17.31 -1.98 11.59
C TYR A 88 -17.03 -1.00 10.46
N LYS A 89 -17.21 0.29 10.77
CA LYS A 89 -17.01 1.40 9.84
C LYS A 89 -15.79 2.22 10.28
N PRO A 90 -15.10 2.89 9.35
CA PRO A 90 -14.02 3.83 9.67
C PRO A 90 -14.44 4.89 10.69
N LEU A 91 -13.51 5.35 11.51
CA LEU A 91 -13.70 6.38 12.54
C LEU A 91 -14.39 7.66 12.00
N TYR A 92 -14.05 8.04 10.77
CA TYR A 92 -14.57 9.24 10.12
C TYR A 92 -15.64 8.96 9.05
N TYR A 93 -16.21 7.75 9.04
CA TYR A 93 -17.23 7.37 8.07
C TYR A 93 -18.42 8.35 8.08
N GLY A 94 -18.76 8.88 6.89
CA GLY A 94 -19.84 9.84 6.70
C GLY A 94 -19.54 11.26 7.21
N LYS A 95 -18.36 11.49 7.81
CA LYS A 95 -17.91 12.83 8.25
C LYS A 95 -16.87 13.42 7.30
N ARG A 96 -16.09 12.56 6.64
CA ARG A 96 -15.00 12.93 5.74
C ARG A 96 -15.04 12.03 4.49
N PRO A 97 -14.47 12.48 3.36
CA PRO A 97 -14.20 11.60 2.24
C PRO A 97 -13.43 10.35 2.68
N ASP A 98 -13.72 9.23 2.03
CA ASP A 98 -12.99 7.99 2.30
C ASP A 98 -11.58 8.08 1.71
N PHE A 99 -10.59 7.60 2.46
CA PHE A 99 -9.18 7.72 2.12
C PHE A 99 -8.40 6.42 2.31
N VAL A 100 -9.06 5.34 2.76
CA VAL A 100 -8.39 4.05 2.95
C VAL A 100 -8.90 3.06 1.90
N GLY A 101 -8.04 2.79 0.91
CA GLY A 101 -8.32 1.89 -0.22
C GLY A 101 -8.38 0.40 0.11
N THR A 102 -8.24 0.03 1.38
CA THR A 102 -8.18 -1.37 1.87
C THR A 102 -9.28 -1.64 2.90
N GLU A 103 -9.93 -2.80 2.79
CA GLU A 103 -10.90 -3.32 3.75
C GLU A 103 -10.48 -4.69 4.31
N TRP A 104 -10.84 -4.97 5.56
CA TRP A 104 -10.40 -6.16 6.29
C TRP A 104 -11.55 -7.12 6.59
N GLU A 105 -11.29 -8.42 6.48
CA GLU A 105 -12.21 -9.47 6.90
C GLU A 105 -11.45 -10.52 7.71
N PHE A 106 -11.75 -10.61 9.00
CA PHE A 106 -11.20 -11.64 9.88
C PHE A 106 -12.19 -12.78 9.96
N VAL A 107 -11.85 -13.93 9.39
CA VAL A 107 -12.68 -15.13 9.35
C VAL A 107 -12.15 -16.11 10.39
N ILE A 108 -12.95 -16.39 11.41
CA ILE A 108 -12.59 -17.35 12.45
C ILE A 108 -12.99 -18.74 11.99
N GLY A 109 -12.00 -19.58 11.69
CA GLY A 109 -12.24 -20.93 11.19
C GLY A 109 -11.00 -21.58 10.56
N LYS A 110 -11.09 -22.89 10.32
CA LYS A 110 -10.01 -23.67 9.73
C LYS A 110 -10.15 -23.76 8.22
N ILE A 111 -9.02 -23.68 7.51
CA ILE A 111 -8.98 -23.87 6.05
C ILE A 111 -9.67 -25.16 5.61
N SER A 112 -9.57 -26.24 6.39
CA SER A 112 -10.18 -27.53 6.08
C SER A 112 -11.69 -27.62 6.33
N SER A 113 -12.30 -26.65 7.02
CA SER A 113 -13.71 -26.70 7.37
C SER A 113 -14.62 -26.45 6.16
N ASP A 114 -15.78 -27.11 6.12
CA ASP A 114 -16.72 -26.98 5.01
C ASP A 114 -17.25 -25.55 4.86
N ALA A 115 -17.49 -24.85 5.96
CA ALA A 115 -17.94 -23.45 5.96
C ALA A 115 -16.90 -22.51 5.32
N VAL A 116 -15.61 -22.66 5.68
CA VAL A 116 -14.52 -21.89 5.05
C VAL A 116 -14.38 -22.28 3.57
N GLN A 117 -14.44 -23.57 3.24
CA GLN A 117 -14.35 -24.02 1.85
C GLN A 117 -15.52 -23.52 0.98
N ALA A 118 -16.73 -23.44 1.53
CA ALA A 118 -17.87 -22.81 0.87
C ALA A 118 -17.64 -21.31 0.64
N LYS A 119 -17.12 -20.60 1.64
CA LYS A 119 -16.76 -19.18 1.52
C LYS A 119 -15.64 -18.92 0.50
N MET A 120 -14.62 -19.79 0.44
CA MET A 120 -13.57 -19.75 -0.58
C MET A 120 -14.15 -19.88 -1.99
N ARG A 121 -15.12 -20.78 -2.20
CA ARG A 121 -15.83 -20.91 -3.48
C ARG A 121 -16.62 -19.66 -3.85
N LEU A 122 -17.31 -19.05 -2.88
CA LEU A 122 -18.01 -17.78 -3.10
C LEU A 122 -17.04 -16.68 -3.53
N TRP A 123 -15.90 -16.53 -2.83
CA TRP A 123 -14.88 -15.55 -3.20
C TRP A 123 -14.27 -15.82 -4.58
N ALA A 124 -13.98 -17.07 -4.92
CA ALA A 124 -13.44 -17.44 -6.23
C ALA A 124 -14.44 -17.24 -7.39
N SER A 125 -15.74 -17.18 -7.07
CA SER A 125 -16.80 -16.97 -8.06
C SER A 125 -17.14 -15.50 -8.31
N ASP A 126 -16.58 -14.55 -7.54
CA ASP A 126 -16.86 -13.12 -7.66
C ASP A 126 -16.24 -12.57 -8.97
N PRO A 127 -17.04 -12.14 -9.96
CA PRO A 127 -16.52 -11.65 -11.24
C PRO A 127 -15.85 -10.27 -11.13
N ASP A 128 -16.13 -9.51 -10.06
CA ASP A 128 -15.58 -8.17 -9.85
C ASP A 128 -14.23 -8.19 -9.13
N ARG A 129 -13.79 -9.36 -8.66
CA ARG A 129 -12.59 -9.50 -7.84
C ARG A 129 -11.59 -10.49 -8.41
N GLN A 130 -10.32 -10.17 -8.23
CA GLN A 130 -9.22 -11.10 -8.48
C GLN A 130 -8.82 -11.72 -7.15
N LEU A 131 -9.06 -13.02 -7.02
CA LEU A 131 -8.72 -13.77 -5.81
C LEU A 131 -7.24 -14.18 -5.84
N THR A 132 -6.50 -13.76 -4.83
CA THR A 132 -5.17 -14.27 -4.49
C THR A 132 -5.26 -14.98 -3.14
N VAL A 133 -4.66 -16.16 -3.03
CA VAL A 133 -4.60 -16.93 -1.79
C VAL A 133 -3.16 -17.07 -1.35
N TYR A 134 -2.84 -16.58 -0.16
CA TYR A 134 -1.53 -16.74 0.46
C TYR A 134 -1.56 -17.86 1.50
N LEU A 135 -0.61 -18.79 1.40
CA LEU A 135 -0.41 -19.90 2.35
C LEU A 135 0.92 -19.73 3.09
N GLY A 136 0.83 -19.23 4.32
CA GLY A 136 1.95 -18.90 5.20
C GLY A 136 2.15 -19.87 6.36
N PHE A 137 1.89 -21.16 6.18
CA PHE A 137 2.18 -22.15 7.23
C PHE A 137 3.70 -22.39 7.31
N ASP A 138 4.21 -22.70 8.50
CA ASP A 138 5.64 -22.97 8.72
C ASP A 138 6.13 -24.26 8.04
N ASN A 139 5.21 -25.14 7.62
CA ASN A 139 5.54 -26.37 6.93
C ASN A 139 5.39 -26.19 5.40
N PRO A 140 6.50 -26.23 4.62
CA PRO A 140 6.45 -26.04 3.18
C PRO A 140 5.66 -27.12 2.43
N ASP A 141 5.69 -28.38 2.90
CA ASP A 141 4.87 -29.46 2.32
C ASP A 141 3.39 -29.22 2.54
N ARG A 142 3.01 -28.69 3.71
CA ARG A 142 1.63 -28.27 3.99
C ARG A 142 1.17 -27.18 3.03
N ASN A 143 2.00 -26.16 2.79
CA ASN A 143 1.71 -25.11 1.83
C ASN A 143 1.52 -25.66 0.41
N ARG A 144 2.44 -26.53 -0.06
CA ARG A 144 2.34 -27.18 -1.39
C ARG A 144 1.06 -28.00 -1.53
N ASN A 145 0.79 -28.87 -0.56
CA ASN A 145 -0.39 -29.74 -0.56
C ASN A 145 -1.69 -28.93 -0.59
N TYR A 146 -1.80 -27.88 0.24
CA TYR A 146 -2.98 -27.02 0.24
C TYR A 146 -3.10 -26.21 -1.05
N ALA A 147 -1.99 -25.75 -1.64
CA ALA A 147 -2.02 -25.05 -2.92
C ALA A 147 -2.59 -25.94 -4.03
N GLU A 148 -2.15 -27.19 -4.13
CA GLU A 148 -2.68 -28.15 -5.11
C GLU A 148 -4.17 -28.45 -4.89
N ILE A 149 -4.58 -28.64 -3.63
CA ILE A 149 -5.99 -28.88 -3.28
C ILE A 149 -6.85 -27.67 -3.68
N LEU A 150 -6.40 -26.45 -3.38
CA LEU A 150 -7.12 -25.23 -3.72
C LEU A 150 -7.22 -25.03 -5.23
N ARG A 151 -6.13 -25.23 -5.98
CA ARG A 151 -6.13 -25.15 -7.45
C ARG A 151 -7.13 -26.14 -8.06
N ARG A 152 -7.20 -27.37 -7.54
CA ARG A 152 -8.18 -28.37 -7.99
C ARG A 152 -9.62 -27.99 -7.64
N ARG A 153 -9.86 -27.40 -6.46
CA ARG A 153 -11.21 -27.09 -5.95
C ARG A 153 -11.78 -25.79 -6.48
N LEU A 154 -10.95 -24.78 -6.71
CA LEU A 154 -11.34 -23.44 -7.12
C LEU A 154 -11.10 -23.17 -8.61
N GLY A 155 -10.38 -24.06 -9.30
CA GLY A 155 -10.01 -23.91 -10.69
C GLY A 155 -8.78 -23.01 -10.88
N SER A 156 -8.57 -22.55 -12.13
CA SER A 156 -7.39 -21.79 -12.53
C SER A 156 -7.47 -20.28 -12.30
N LYS A 157 -8.64 -19.76 -11.87
CA LYS A 157 -8.84 -18.31 -11.69
C LYS A 157 -8.04 -17.73 -10.53
N PRO A 158 -8.01 -18.34 -9.33
CA PRO A 158 -7.28 -17.75 -8.22
C PRO A 158 -5.77 -17.89 -8.39
N VAL A 159 -5.03 -16.84 -8.03
CA VAL A 159 -3.58 -16.92 -7.82
C VAL A 159 -3.34 -17.56 -6.47
N VAL A 160 -2.38 -18.48 -6.37
CA VAL A 160 -2.03 -19.13 -5.10
C VAL A 160 -0.54 -18.93 -4.83
N ASP A 161 -0.27 -18.07 -3.86
CA ASP A 161 1.06 -17.75 -3.34
C ASP A 161 1.33 -18.63 -2.11
N ILE A 162 2.55 -19.14 -2.00
CA ILE A 162 2.99 -19.89 -0.85
C ILE A 162 4.16 -19.17 -0.20
N ARG A 163 4.25 -19.23 1.12
CA ARG A 163 5.46 -18.81 1.83
C ARG A 163 6.62 -19.64 1.32
N ASP A 164 7.54 -18.95 0.67
CA ASP A 164 8.83 -19.47 0.30
C ASP A 164 9.77 -19.24 1.47
N ASP A 165 10.44 -20.28 1.95
CA ASP A 165 11.49 -20.18 2.96
C ASP A 165 12.90 -20.34 2.37
N ASP A 166 13.00 -20.31 1.03
CA ASP A 166 14.28 -20.22 0.33
C ASP A 166 14.97 -18.89 0.68
N ARG A 167 15.98 -19.00 1.55
CA ARG A 167 16.82 -17.89 1.98
C ARG A 167 17.56 -17.24 0.82
N SER A 168 17.95 -18.00 -0.21
CA SER A 168 18.61 -17.47 -1.40
C SER A 168 17.67 -16.56 -2.18
N ALA A 169 16.45 -17.02 -2.43
CA ALA A 169 15.41 -16.24 -3.11
C ALA A 169 15.05 -14.96 -2.34
N LYS A 170 14.87 -15.06 -1.00
CA LYS A 170 14.62 -13.87 -0.15
C LYS A 170 15.77 -12.87 -0.19
N ASN A 171 17.01 -13.34 -0.16
CA ASN A 171 18.19 -12.47 -0.24
C ASN A 171 18.29 -11.78 -1.61
N ALA A 172 18.01 -12.51 -2.70
CA ALA A 172 18.00 -11.96 -4.04
C ALA A 172 16.92 -10.86 -4.19
N MET A 173 15.69 -11.14 -3.73
CA MET A 173 14.59 -10.18 -3.74
C MET A 173 14.91 -8.94 -2.89
N ARG A 174 15.48 -9.14 -1.69
CA ARG A 174 15.89 -8.03 -0.83
C ARG A 174 16.95 -7.16 -1.49
N LYS A 175 17.93 -7.77 -2.17
CA LYS A 175 18.97 -7.05 -2.92
C LYS A 175 18.35 -6.24 -4.06
N GLU A 176 17.50 -6.85 -4.87
CA GLU A 176 16.75 -6.17 -5.94
C GLU A 176 15.97 -4.97 -5.41
N PHE A 177 15.14 -5.17 -4.39
CA PHE A 177 14.33 -4.09 -3.83
C PHE A 177 15.17 -2.99 -3.21
N THR A 178 16.30 -3.35 -2.59
CA THR A 178 17.23 -2.35 -2.04
C THR A 178 17.83 -1.51 -3.15
N GLU A 179 18.29 -2.11 -4.26
CA GLU A 179 18.85 -1.33 -5.38
C GLU A 179 17.81 -0.41 -6.02
N MET A 180 16.58 -0.90 -6.25
CA MET A 180 15.51 -0.04 -6.77
C MET A 180 15.11 1.06 -5.78
N ALA A 181 15.17 0.80 -4.47
CA ALA A 181 14.84 1.79 -3.43
C ALA A 181 15.82 2.96 -3.43
N LYS A 182 17.08 2.75 -3.84
CA LYS A 182 18.03 3.85 -4.04
C LYS A 182 17.57 4.80 -5.14
N TYR A 183 17.08 4.26 -6.26
CA TYR A 183 16.53 5.08 -7.35
C TYR A 183 15.30 5.87 -6.91
N VAL A 184 14.37 5.22 -6.19
CA VAL A 184 13.21 5.90 -5.60
C VAL A 184 13.63 7.04 -4.68
N ASN A 185 14.61 6.79 -3.79
CA ASN A 185 15.14 7.82 -2.90
C ASN A 185 15.74 9.01 -3.66
N TYR A 186 16.55 8.73 -4.67
CA TYR A 186 17.17 9.74 -5.50
C TYR A 186 16.12 10.63 -6.20
N VAL A 187 15.08 10.03 -6.79
CA VAL A 187 13.96 10.76 -7.40
C VAL A 187 13.24 11.65 -6.38
N TYR A 188 12.95 11.14 -5.17
CA TYR A 188 12.34 11.96 -4.12
C TYR A 188 13.24 13.13 -3.71
N ASN A 189 14.56 12.93 -3.57
CA ASN A 189 15.49 14.00 -3.24
C ASN A 189 15.47 15.12 -4.28
N LEU A 190 15.42 14.77 -5.58
CA LEU A 190 15.27 15.75 -6.66
C LEU A 190 13.91 16.45 -6.61
N SER A 191 12.83 15.73 -6.34
CA SER A 191 11.50 16.32 -6.18
C SER A 191 11.47 17.30 -4.99
N PHE A 192 11.99 16.94 -3.82
CA PHE A 192 12.09 17.84 -2.66
C PHE A 192 12.96 19.07 -2.95
N ALA A 193 14.04 18.90 -3.73
CA ALA A 193 14.89 20.00 -4.20
C ALA A 193 14.29 20.83 -5.34
N LYS A 194 13.05 20.55 -5.77
CA LYS A 194 12.34 21.22 -6.87
C LYS A 194 13.08 21.11 -8.23
N ARG A 195 13.83 20.03 -8.42
CA ARG A 195 14.54 19.70 -9.67
C ARG A 195 13.69 18.86 -10.64
N GLY A 196 12.55 18.35 -10.18
CA GLY A 196 11.61 17.58 -10.99
C GLY A 196 12.06 16.13 -11.24
N VAL A 197 11.44 15.51 -12.24
CA VAL A 197 11.73 14.13 -12.66
C VAL A 197 13.09 14.09 -13.39
N PRO A 198 14.03 13.21 -12.98
CA PRO A 198 15.31 13.10 -13.67
C PRO A 198 15.16 12.45 -15.06
N ASN A 199 16.09 12.78 -15.96
CA ASN A 199 16.22 12.11 -17.26
C ASN A 199 17.18 10.91 -17.22
N GLU A 200 17.97 10.79 -16.15
CA GLU A 200 18.95 9.72 -15.94
C GLU A 200 19.11 9.41 -14.44
N LEU A 201 19.64 8.23 -14.12
CA LEU A 201 19.91 7.80 -12.74
C LEU A 201 21.40 7.46 -12.58
N PRO A 202 22.30 8.46 -12.46
CA PRO A 202 23.74 8.23 -12.33
C PRO A 202 24.04 7.43 -11.06
N GLN A 203 24.70 6.28 -11.19
CA GLN A 203 24.86 5.33 -10.09
C GLN A 203 25.61 5.95 -8.89
N ASN A 204 26.64 6.74 -9.15
CA ASN A 204 27.40 7.44 -8.11
C ASN A 204 26.54 8.42 -7.30
N GLU A 205 25.69 9.20 -7.96
CA GLU A 205 24.80 10.15 -7.27
C GLU A 205 23.67 9.43 -6.52
N VAL A 206 23.15 8.34 -7.09
CA VAL A 206 22.15 7.48 -6.46
C VAL A 206 22.70 6.84 -5.18
N ASP A 207 23.90 6.28 -5.22
CA ASP A 207 24.54 5.68 -4.06
C ASP A 207 24.88 6.74 -2.99
N GLU A 208 25.42 7.89 -3.39
CA GLU A 208 25.71 9.00 -2.47
C GLU A 208 24.43 9.52 -1.79
N ALA A 209 23.33 9.60 -2.52
CA ALA A 209 22.02 9.95 -1.97
C ALA A 209 21.53 8.92 -0.95
N TRP A 210 21.67 7.62 -1.25
CA TRP A 210 21.25 6.54 -0.38
C TRP A 210 22.07 6.44 0.91
N GLU A 211 23.39 6.65 0.84
CA GLU A 211 24.27 6.65 2.01
C GLU A 211 23.88 7.70 3.06
N LYS A 212 23.29 8.82 2.61
CA LYS A 212 22.80 9.90 3.48
C LYS A 212 21.49 9.55 4.21
N VAL A 213 20.81 8.46 3.83
CA VAL A 213 19.59 8.02 4.50
C VAL A 213 19.95 7.26 5.78
N SER A 214 19.93 7.94 6.91
CA SER A 214 20.22 7.36 8.23
C SER A 214 18.99 6.87 9.01
N ASP A 215 17.79 7.29 8.59
CA ASP A 215 16.52 6.90 9.22
C ASP A 215 15.96 5.61 8.60
N ASP A 216 15.78 4.58 9.42
CA ASP A 216 15.18 3.30 8.99
C ASP A 216 13.75 3.46 8.49
N THR A 217 12.99 4.43 9.02
CA THR A 217 11.63 4.71 8.53
C THR A 217 11.67 5.21 7.09
N ALA A 218 12.59 6.11 6.77
CA ALA A 218 12.83 6.57 5.41
C ALA A 218 13.29 5.43 4.49
N ARG A 219 14.23 4.58 4.92
CA ARG A 219 14.67 3.40 4.13
C ARG A 219 13.49 2.46 3.82
N ASN A 220 12.69 2.15 4.83
CA ASN A 220 11.52 1.28 4.67
C ASN A 220 10.45 1.90 3.77
N SER A 221 10.25 3.21 3.80
CA SER A 221 9.31 3.89 2.91
C SER A 221 9.68 3.74 1.43
N ASN A 222 10.97 3.84 1.09
CA ASN A 222 11.45 3.59 -0.27
C ASN A 222 11.23 2.12 -0.69
N LEU A 223 11.45 1.15 0.21
CA LEU A 223 11.17 -0.26 -0.04
C LEU A 223 9.68 -0.53 -0.27
N PHE A 224 8.79 0.05 0.54
CA PHE A 224 7.34 -0.06 0.36
C PHE A 224 6.89 0.50 -1.00
N ASN A 225 7.48 1.62 -1.44
CA ASN A 225 7.21 2.14 -2.77
C ASN A 225 7.63 1.14 -3.85
N VAL A 226 8.85 0.60 -3.80
CA VAL A 226 9.34 -0.41 -4.76
C VAL A 226 8.42 -1.63 -4.84
N MET A 227 8.00 -2.16 -3.70
CA MET A 227 7.11 -3.34 -3.62
C MET A 227 5.77 -3.14 -4.32
N SER A 228 5.36 -1.90 -4.57
CA SER A 228 4.12 -1.56 -5.27
C SER A 228 4.29 -1.23 -6.76
N ILE A 229 5.53 -1.10 -7.26
CA ILE A 229 5.80 -0.72 -8.66
C ILE A 229 5.17 -1.74 -9.62
N GLU A 230 5.37 -3.03 -9.36
CA GLU A 230 4.85 -4.09 -10.21
C GLU A 230 3.31 -4.04 -10.29
N GLN A 231 2.62 -3.83 -9.17
CA GLN A 231 1.17 -3.71 -9.14
C GLN A 231 0.66 -2.48 -9.92
N LYS A 232 1.34 -1.33 -9.79
CA LYS A 232 1.02 -0.13 -10.59
C LYS A 232 1.19 -0.37 -12.08
N MET A 233 2.23 -1.10 -12.49
CA MET A 233 2.46 -1.46 -13.88
C MET A 233 1.39 -2.44 -14.39
N LEU A 234 0.97 -3.40 -13.58
CA LEU A 234 -0.12 -4.32 -13.91
C LEU A 234 -1.44 -3.58 -14.15
N LEU A 235 -1.70 -2.50 -13.40
CA LEU A 235 -2.83 -1.58 -13.61
C LEU A 235 -2.72 -0.75 -14.91
N LEU A 236 -1.59 -0.79 -15.60
CA LEU A 236 -1.43 -0.25 -16.94
C LEU A 236 -1.42 -1.35 -18.01
N GLY A 237 -1.51 -2.62 -17.62
CA GLY A 237 -1.42 -3.77 -18.53
C GLY A 237 0.01 -4.26 -18.78
N HIS A 238 0.98 -3.81 -17.98
CA HIS A 238 2.38 -4.19 -18.09
C HIS A 238 2.83 -5.13 -16.97
N ASN A 239 3.77 -6.01 -17.25
CA ASN A 239 4.42 -6.88 -16.26
C ASN A 239 5.95 -6.77 -16.33
N ARG A 240 6.66 -7.56 -15.52
CA ARG A 240 8.13 -7.57 -15.48
C ARG A 240 8.81 -7.78 -16.84
N ASN A 241 8.21 -8.56 -17.74
CA ASN A 241 8.77 -8.81 -19.07
C ASN A 241 8.80 -7.54 -19.94
N ASP A 242 8.02 -6.52 -19.60
CA ASP A 242 7.97 -5.26 -20.34
C ASP A 242 9.04 -4.26 -19.88
N TRP A 243 9.73 -4.51 -18.76
CA TRP A 243 10.62 -3.51 -18.12
C TRP A 243 11.74 -3.00 -19.02
N ALA A 244 12.27 -3.84 -19.91
CA ALA A 244 13.30 -3.45 -20.87
C ALA A 244 12.79 -2.43 -21.92
N ASN A 245 11.50 -2.47 -22.23
CA ASN A 245 10.86 -1.70 -23.29
C ASN A 245 9.87 -0.65 -22.77
N PHE A 246 9.70 -0.55 -21.44
CA PHE A 246 8.76 0.37 -20.82
C PHE A 246 9.40 1.77 -20.71
N TYR A 247 9.14 2.61 -21.72
CA TYR A 247 9.87 3.86 -21.91
C TYR A 247 9.17 5.10 -21.34
N ALA A 248 7.84 5.09 -21.22
CA ALA A 248 7.08 6.22 -20.73
C ALA A 248 5.69 5.81 -20.23
N VAL A 249 5.15 6.64 -19.33
CA VAL A 249 3.74 6.68 -18.95
C VAL A 249 3.11 7.94 -19.54
N SER A 250 1.90 7.82 -20.07
CA SER A 250 1.13 8.98 -20.56
C SER A 250 0.68 9.90 -19.42
N ALA A 251 0.30 11.14 -19.75
CA ALA A 251 -0.18 12.09 -18.75
C ALA A 251 -1.40 11.55 -17.97
N ASP A 252 -2.37 10.94 -18.66
CA ASP A 252 -3.55 10.33 -18.02
C ASP A 252 -3.18 9.16 -17.10
N GLU A 253 -2.15 8.39 -17.45
CA GLU A 253 -1.63 7.31 -16.59
C GLU A 253 -0.93 7.84 -15.36
N ILE A 254 -0.19 8.93 -15.52
CA ILE A 254 0.44 9.62 -14.40
C ILE A 254 -0.63 10.08 -13.42
N GLU A 255 -1.69 10.78 -13.85
CA GLU A 255 -2.76 11.22 -12.93
C GLU A 255 -3.41 10.05 -12.19
N PHE A 256 -3.76 8.99 -12.94
CA PHE A 256 -4.40 7.81 -12.37
C PHE A 256 -3.51 7.11 -11.33
N LEU A 257 -2.23 6.88 -11.65
CA LEU A 257 -1.30 6.22 -10.74
C LEU A 257 -0.87 7.14 -9.59
N THR A 258 -0.95 8.46 -9.73
CA THR A 258 -0.66 9.42 -8.64
C THR A 258 -1.63 9.23 -7.48
N ALA A 259 -2.93 9.10 -7.76
CA ALA A 259 -3.92 8.79 -6.72
C ALA A 259 -3.67 7.42 -6.07
N ILE A 260 -3.20 6.43 -6.84
CA ILE A 260 -2.85 5.11 -6.34
C ILE A 260 -1.62 5.16 -5.43
N GLU A 261 -0.60 5.94 -5.79
CA GLU A 261 0.58 6.15 -4.94
C GLU A 261 0.22 6.82 -3.63
N HIS A 262 -0.67 7.82 -3.64
CA HIS A 262 -1.17 8.42 -2.42
C HIS A 262 -1.91 7.42 -1.53
N ASN A 263 -2.80 6.59 -2.10
CA ASN A 263 -3.49 5.54 -1.34
C ASN A 263 -2.49 4.53 -0.72
N ARG A 264 -1.45 4.14 -1.45
CA ARG A 264 -0.36 3.28 -0.96
C ARG A 264 0.38 3.97 0.19
N TRP A 265 0.70 5.25 0.05
CA TRP A 265 1.37 6.03 1.08
C TRP A 265 0.51 6.20 2.34
N VAL A 266 -0.82 6.38 2.20
CA VAL A 266 -1.77 6.42 3.33
C VAL A 266 -1.67 5.14 4.15
N ILE A 267 -1.72 3.96 3.50
CA ILE A 267 -1.59 2.68 4.19
C ILE A 267 -0.24 2.60 4.93
N GLU A 268 0.85 3.01 4.29
CA GLU A 268 2.17 3.03 4.92
C GLU A 268 2.22 3.87 6.20
N ARG A 269 1.65 5.08 6.18
CA ARG A 269 1.66 5.97 7.33
C ARG A 269 0.81 5.46 8.48
N LEU A 270 -0.37 4.89 8.18
CA LEU A 270 -1.22 4.24 9.19
C LEU A 270 -0.54 3.00 9.78
N LEU A 271 0.17 2.22 8.97
CA LEU A 271 0.98 1.08 9.42
C LEU A 271 2.10 1.49 10.39
N GLN A 272 2.67 2.68 10.19
CA GLN A 272 3.68 3.26 11.08
C GLN A 272 3.08 3.91 12.35
N GLY A 273 1.76 3.83 12.56
CA GLY A 273 1.09 4.39 13.73
C GLY A 273 0.81 5.89 13.63
N ASN A 274 0.96 6.52 12.45
CA ASN A 274 0.42 7.87 12.25
C ASN A 274 -1.10 7.79 12.17
N ARG A 275 -1.76 8.87 12.59
CA ARG A 275 -3.21 9.03 12.52
C ARG A 275 -3.58 10.26 11.69
N PRO A 276 -4.77 10.30 11.08
CA PRO A 276 -5.30 11.53 10.53
C PRO A 276 -5.47 12.59 11.63
N CYS A 277 -5.28 13.86 11.28
CA CYS A 277 -5.59 14.97 12.16
C CYS A 277 -7.09 14.99 12.52
N THR A 278 -7.41 15.40 13.74
CA THR A 278 -8.79 15.73 14.14
C THR A 278 -9.28 16.98 13.40
N ASP A 279 -10.58 17.25 13.39
CA ASP A 279 -11.13 18.43 12.68
C ASP A 279 -10.55 19.74 13.24
N LYS A 280 -10.35 19.79 14.56
CA LYS A 280 -9.71 20.92 15.24
C LYS A 280 -8.25 21.09 14.81
N GLU A 281 -7.46 20.01 14.83
CA GLU A 281 -6.05 20.05 14.42
C GLU A 281 -5.91 20.47 12.96
N ARG A 282 -6.84 20.07 12.08
CA ARG A 282 -6.82 20.51 10.68
C ARG A 282 -7.07 22.01 10.53
N ALA A 283 -8.11 22.54 11.19
CA ALA A 283 -8.37 23.97 11.16
C ALA A 283 -7.19 24.80 11.69
N GLU A 284 -6.52 24.33 12.75
CA GLU A 284 -5.31 24.96 13.29
C GLU A 284 -4.14 24.94 12.28
N ILE A 285 -3.92 23.80 11.61
CA ILE A 285 -2.87 23.65 10.60
C ILE A 285 -3.16 24.49 9.35
N GLU A 286 -4.40 24.52 8.87
CA GLU A 286 -4.80 25.30 7.70
C GLU A 286 -4.59 26.80 7.93
N GLU A 287 -4.95 27.31 9.11
CA GLU A 287 -4.71 28.71 9.46
C GLU A 287 -3.22 29.04 9.60
N ASP A 288 -2.43 28.14 10.22
CA ASP A 288 -0.96 28.28 10.27
C ASP A 288 -0.37 28.32 8.85
N MET A 289 -0.74 27.37 7.99
CA MET A 289 -0.26 27.33 6.61
C MET A 289 -0.63 28.60 5.83
N ARG A 290 -1.88 29.07 5.96
CA ARG A 290 -2.33 30.32 5.33
C ARG A 290 -1.49 31.51 5.78
N ARG A 291 -1.27 31.68 7.09
CA ARG A 291 -0.45 32.78 7.62
C ARG A 291 0.99 32.69 7.17
N ARG A 292 1.60 31.51 7.18
CA ARG A 292 2.99 31.31 6.74
C ARG A 292 3.21 31.69 5.28
N LEU A 293 2.21 31.48 4.42
CA LEU A 293 2.28 31.83 3.01
C LEU A 293 2.10 33.33 2.76
N THR A 294 1.28 34.02 3.57
CA THR A 294 0.95 35.44 3.37
C THR A 294 1.77 36.41 4.23
N ASP A 295 2.36 35.95 5.33
CA ASP A 295 3.05 36.78 6.33
C ASP A 295 4.43 36.19 6.63
N SER A 296 5.46 36.83 6.05
CA SER A 296 6.85 36.42 6.25
C SER A 296 7.36 36.68 7.68
N GLU A 297 6.80 37.66 8.40
CA GLU A 297 7.17 37.95 9.78
C GLU A 297 6.63 36.84 10.71
N TYR A 298 5.37 36.45 10.51
CA TYR A 298 4.77 35.31 11.19
C TYR A 298 5.60 34.04 10.94
N ARG A 299 5.92 33.74 9.68
CA ARG A 299 6.76 32.58 9.33
C ARG A 299 8.14 32.65 10.00
N GLY A 300 8.74 33.83 10.10
CA GLY A 300 10.01 34.04 10.79
C GLY A 300 9.94 33.78 12.31
N LYS A 301 8.84 34.19 12.96
CA LYS A 301 8.58 33.93 14.39
C LYS A 301 8.23 32.48 14.69
N HIS A 302 7.75 31.75 13.68
CA HIS A 302 7.34 30.34 13.78
C HIS A 302 8.20 29.46 12.86
N PRO A 303 9.44 29.10 13.21
CA PRO A 303 10.34 28.39 12.30
C PRO A 303 9.88 26.97 11.92
N VAL A 304 9.03 26.35 12.74
CA VAL A 304 8.44 25.02 12.49
C VAL A 304 6.93 25.17 12.30
N SER A 305 6.39 24.63 11.21
CA SER A 305 4.93 24.64 10.97
C SER A 305 4.18 23.77 11.97
N LEU A 306 2.90 24.08 12.20
CA LEU A 306 2.03 23.21 12.98
C LEU A 306 1.85 21.84 12.33
N LYS A 307 1.83 21.78 10.99
CA LYS A 307 1.82 20.52 10.23
C LYS A 307 2.97 19.60 10.64
N LYS A 308 4.21 20.13 10.66
CA LYS A 308 5.39 19.36 11.09
C LYS A 308 5.39 19.06 12.59
N LYS A 309 5.01 20.04 13.40
CA LYS A 309 4.94 19.90 14.87
C LYS A 309 3.98 18.79 15.28
N TYR A 310 2.77 18.77 14.73
CA TYR A 310 1.73 17.80 15.11
C TYR A 310 2.06 16.38 14.64
N LYS A 311 2.71 16.26 13.47
CA LYS A 311 3.26 14.97 13.01
C LYS A 311 4.26 14.42 14.02
N LEU A 312 5.24 15.21 14.44
CA LEU A 312 6.33 14.77 15.31
C LEU A 312 5.89 14.55 16.76
N GLU A 313 5.05 15.43 17.30
CA GLU A 313 4.67 15.40 18.72
C GLU A 313 3.44 14.54 19.01
N ARG A 314 2.56 14.34 18.01
CA ARG A 314 1.23 13.70 18.22
C ARG A 314 0.94 12.55 17.27
N GLY A 315 1.86 12.24 16.35
CA GLY A 315 1.62 11.28 15.26
C GLY A 315 0.50 11.72 14.30
N ALA A 316 0.08 12.99 14.33
CA ALA A 316 -1.05 13.48 13.54
C ALA A 316 -0.55 14.00 12.20
N HIS A 317 -0.84 13.27 11.12
CA HIS A 317 -0.41 13.64 9.78
C HIS A 317 -1.52 14.35 9.03
N PHE A 318 -1.26 15.59 8.58
CA PHE A 318 -2.25 16.40 7.87
C PHE A 318 -2.67 15.77 6.54
N ASP A 319 -1.71 15.24 5.80
CA ASP A 319 -1.94 14.63 4.49
C ASP A 319 -2.52 13.19 4.56
N LEU A 320 -2.84 12.67 5.74
CA LEU A 320 -3.66 11.46 5.87
C LEU A 320 -5.14 11.80 5.60
N CYS A 321 -5.44 12.03 4.33
CA CYS A 321 -6.75 12.40 3.79
C CYS A 321 -6.95 11.76 2.41
N SER A 322 -8.12 11.97 1.80
CA SER A 322 -8.37 11.49 0.44
C SER A 322 -7.49 12.25 -0.56
N PHE A 323 -7.23 11.65 -1.73
CA PHE A 323 -6.40 12.28 -2.76
C PHE A 323 -6.94 13.67 -3.17
N ASP A 324 -8.26 13.81 -3.28
CA ASP A 324 -8.93 15.06 -3.67
C ASP A 324 -8.84 16.15 -2.60
N GLU A 325 -8.52 15.79 -1.36
CA GLU A 325 -8.32 16.74 -0.25
C GLU A 325 -6.86 17.20 -0.11
N LEU A 326 -5.94 16.70 -0.93
CA LEU A 326 -4.54 17.13 -0.87
C LEU A 326 -4.40 18.60 -1.26
N GLY A 327 -3.82 19.38 -0.35
CA GLY A 327 -3.56 20.80 -0.54
C GLY A 327 -2.16 21.09 -1.06
N VAL A 328 -1.59 22.18 -0.54
CA VAL A 328 -0.24 22.64 -0.87
C VAL A 328 0.76 22.37 0.26
N ASP A 329 2.04 22.37 -0.06
CA ASP A 329 3.14 22.33 0.90
C ASP A 329 3.41 23.71 1.52
N GLU A 330 4.41 23.80 2.41
CA GLU A 330 4.81 25.05 3.06
C GLU A 330 5.35 26.12 2.08
N SER A 331 5.64 25.73 0.85
CA SER A 331 6.08 26.62 -0.22
C SER A 331 4.96 26.98 -1.21
N GLY A 332 3.73 26.52 -0.96
CA GLY A 332 2.56 26.79 -1.79
C GLY A 332 2.48 25.89 -3.04
N LEU A 333 3.32 24.87 -3.16
CA LEU A 333 3.27 23.93 -4.28
C LEU A 333 2.30 22.78 -3.96
N PRO A 334 1.56 22.22 -4.94
CA PRO A 334 0.69 21.07 -4.70
C PRO A 334 1.45 19.89 -4.11
N VAL A 335 0.93 19.27 -3.04
CA VAL A 335 1.57 18.11 -2.39
C VAL A 335 1.60 16.89 -3.33
N THR A 336 0.60 16.76 -4.20
CA THR A 336 0.50 15.70 -5.21
C THR A 336 1.72 15.60 -6.13
N ARG A 337 2.54 16.66 -6.22
CA ARG A 337 3.75 16.67 -7.04
C ARG A 337 4.73 15.55 -6.69
N TYR A 338 4.83 15.17 -5.40
CA TYR A 338 5.79 14.15 -4.98
C TYR A 338 5.40 12.77 -5.49
N ASP A 339 4.10 12.45 -5.40
CA ASP A 339 3.53 11.22 -5.95
C ASP A 339 3.60 11.23 -7.48
N ARG A 340 3.32 12.38 -8.10
CA ARG A 340 3.38 12.54 -9.56
C ARG A 340 4.79 12.33 -10.10
N ASP A 341 5.80 12.94 -9.46
CA ASP A 341 7.19 12.86 -9.89
C ASP A 341 7.71 11.42 -9.79
N ILE A 342 7.38 10.68 -8.72
CA ILE A 342 7.82 9.28 -8.60
C ILE A 342 7.11 8.37 -9.63
N ILE A 343 5.81 8.59 -9.88
CA ILE A 343 5.07 7.85 -10.90
C ILE A 343 5.65 8.09 -12.29
N ALA A 344 5.95 9.34 -12.63
CA ALA A 344 6.57 9.69 -13.90
C ALA A 344 7.98 9.09 -14.05
N ALA A 345 8.68 8.84 -12.94
CA ALA A 345 10.01 8.23 -12.93
C ALA A 345 10.01 6.69 -13.01
N ILE A 346 8.87 6.00 -12.79
CA ILE A 346 8.81 4.53 -12.81
C ILE A 346 9.46 3.91 -14.06
N PRO A 347 9.15 4.36 -15.30
CA PRO A 347 9.79 3.82 -16.51
C PRO A 347 11.32 3.87 -16.46
N LEU A 348 11.88 5.01 -16.03
CA LEU A 348 13.32 5.20 -15.90
C LEU A 348 13.90 4.28 -14.81
N ILE A 349 13.21 4.11 -13.68
CA ILE A 349 13.63 3.25 -12.57
C ILE A 349 13.71 1.79 -13.02
N VAL A 350 12.62 1.24 -13.58
CA VAL A 350 12.55 -0.18 -13.95
C VAL A 350 13.48 -0.52 -15.10
N LYS A 351 13.59 0.36 -16.09
CA LYS A 351 14.50 0.18 -17.21
C LYS A 351 15.96 0.23 -16.74
N THR A 352 16.33 1.24 -15.94
CA THR A 352 17.69 1.35 -15.40
C THR A 352 18.08 0.14 -14.58
N PHE A 353 17.17 -0.35 -13.73
CA PHE A 353 17.39 -1.57 -12.97
C PHE A 353 17.62 -2.77 -13.88
N ASN A 354 16.75 -2.96 -14.88
CA ASN A 354 16.83 -4.06 -15.84
C ASN A 354 18.15 -4.05 -16.62
N ASP A 355 18.51 -2.91 -17.22
CA ASP A 355 19.74 -2.76 -18.02
C ASP A 355 21.01 -3.07 -17.22
N ARG A 356 21.03 -2.80 -15.91
CA ARG A 356 22.21 -2.99 -15.05
C ARG A 356 22.32 -4.39 -14.45
N ASN A 357 21.21 -5.12 -14.28
CA ASN A 357 21.18 -6.37 -13.51
C ASN A 357 20.73 -7.59 -14.32
N ASN A 358 19.98 -7.38 -15.40
CA ASN A 358 19.40 -8.45 -16.22
C ASN A 358 19.77 -8.34 -17.71
N GLY A 359 20.45 -7.26 -18.10
CA GLY A 359 20.89 -6.97 -19.47
C GLY A 359 22.22 -7.59 -19.86
#